data_AF-A0A382U5N5-F1
#
_entry.id   AF-A0A382U5N5-F1
#
_cell.length_a   1.000
_cell.length_b   1.000
_cell.length_c   1.000
_cell.angle_alpha   90.00
_cell.angle_beta   90.00
_cell.angle_gamma   90.00
#
_symmetry.space_group_name_H-M   'P 1'
#
loop_
_entity.id
_entity.type
_entity.pdbx_description
1 polymer ?
#
loop_
_entity_poly.entity_id
_entity_poly.type
_entity_poly.pdbx_seq_one_letter_code
_entity_poly.pdbx_strand_id
1 'polypeptide(L)'
;MGEAELRLGDKYLGLLRDANDLLHDPDAMRARMGEDGYLLIRGLQDTTNVKEARRVVLEELDRNDQIDRTRPLDDGVVAEGKRGRFLGGSKQVTHTKEFLNVVDSPEIMNFFELFLKGPVLTFDYKWLRAVGTGDSTSAHYDVVYMGRGTRNLYTVWTPLGDVPFEMGPLP
;
A
#
# COMPACT_ATOMS: atom_id res chain seq x y z
N MET A 1 18.32 -8.40 13.65
CA MET A 1 17.92 -7.00 13.44
C MET A 1 19.09 -6.13 13.88
N GLY A 2 19.47 -5.13 13.10
CA GLY A 2 20.53 -4.20 13.51
C GLY A 2 20.02 -3.22 14.57
N GLU A 3 20.88 -2.84 15.51
CA GLU A 3 20.60 -1.85 16.56
C GLU A 3 20.81 -0.41 16.04
N ALA A 4 20.26 -0.10 14.86
CA ALA A 4 20.37 1.25 14.32
C ALA A 4 19.20 2.10 14.81
N GLU A 5 19.50 3.12 15.61
CA GLU A 5 18.55 4.20 15.92
C GLU A 5 18.63 5.28 14.84
N LEU A 6 17.49 5.58 14.21
CA LEU A 6 17.37 6.64 13.20
C LEU A 6 16.42 7.72 13.72
N ARG A 7 16.70 8.98 13.37
CA ARG A 7 15.85 10.12 13.73
C ARG A 7 15.27 10.76 12.48
N LEU A 8 13.98 11.07 12.53
CA LEU A 8 13.28 11.73 11.43
C LEU A 8 13.86 13.14 11.21
N GLY A 9 14.18 13.47 9.97
CA GLY A 9 14.84 14.72 9.57
C GLY A 9 16.36 14.61 9.44
N ASP A 10 16.97 13.51 9.89
CA ASP A 10 18.40 13.26 9.66
C ASP A 10 18.66 12.75 8.24
N LYS A 11 19.94 12.65 7.88
CA LYS A 11 20.42 12.20 6.56
C LYS A 11 19.82 10.86 6.09
N TYR A 12 19.47 9.97 7.00
CA TYR A 12 19.06 8.59 6.69
C TYR A 12 17.56 8.35 6.82
N LEU A 13 16.79 9.30 7.36
CA LEU A 13 15.34 9.16 7.54
C LEU A 13 14.67 10.53 7.36
N GLY A 14 14.04 10.72 6.20
CA GLY A 14 13.37 11.97 5.82
C GLY A 14 11.86 11.82 5.68
N LEU A 15 11.20 12.91 5.33
CA LEU A 15 9.81 12.90 4.88
C LEU A 15 9.76 12.64 3.38
N LEU A 16 8.71 11.93 2.95
CA LEU A 16 8.43 11.76 1.53
C LEU A 16 8.01 13.10 0.90
N ARG A 17 8.53 13.37 -0.30
CA ARG A 17 8.18 14.55 -1.08
C ARG A 17 6.92 14.28 -1.90
N ASP A 18 5.94 15.16 -1.79
CA ASP A 18 4.72 15.11 -2.60
C ASP A 18 5.04 15.34 -4.09
N ALA A 19 4.39 14.58 -4.97
CA ALA A 19 4.52 14.67 -6.43
C ALA A 19 3.20 15.06 -7.12
N ASN A 20 2.21 15.54 -6.35
CA ASN A 20 0.88 15.92 -6.83
C ASN A 20 0.90 17.02 -7.90
N ASP A 21 1.82 17.97 -7.77
CA ASP A 21 2.01 19.06 -8.73
C ASP A 21 2.48 18.54 -10.09
N LEU A 22 3.11 17.37 -10.16
CA LEU A 22 3.64 16.76 -11.39
C LEU A 22 2.61 15.94 -12.16
N LEU A 23 1.39 15.74 -11.66
CA LEU A 23 0.39 14.84 -12.27
C LEU A 23 0.03 15.18 -13.73
N HIS A 24 0.22 16.43 -14.13
CA HIS A 24 -0.03 16.91 -15.49
C HIS A 24 1.19 16.80 -16.42
N ASP A 25 2.36 16.42 -15.90
CA ASP A 25 3.61 16.29 -16.65
C ASP A 25 4.24 14.89 -16.43
N PRO A 26 3.93 13.93 -17.31
CA PRO A 26 4.49 12.58 -17.23
C PRO A 26 6.01 12.53 -17.34
N ASP A 27 6.65 13.46 -18.05
CA ASP A 27 8.12 13.48 -18.15
C ASP A 27 8.74 13.94 -16.83
N ALA A 28 8.15 14.96 -16.18
CA ALA A 28 8.57 15.37 -14.84
C ALA A 28 8.33 14.27 -13.79
N MET A 29 7.22 13.53 -13.87
CA MET A 29 6.98 12.37 -12.99
C MET A 29 8.05 11.29 -13.17
N ARG A 30 8.42 10.96 -14.42
CA ARG A 30 9.51 10.00 -14.68
C ARG A 30 10.85 10.49 -14.17
N ALA A 31 11.14 11.79 -14.31
CA ALA A 31 12.36 12.38 -13.76
C ALA A 31 12.39 12.28 -12.23
N ARG A 32 11.30 12.63 -11.54
CA ARG A 32 11.13 12.50 -10.09
C ARG A 32 11.29 11.05 -9.63
N MET A 33 10.67 10.10 -10.34
CA MET A 33 10.82 8.67 -10.05
C MET A 33 12.27 8.20 -10.20
N GLY A 34 13.00 8.72 -11.19
CA GLY A 34 14.42 8.41 -11.39
C GLY A 34 15.34 9.03 -10.34
N GLU A 35 14.98 10.20 -9.81
CA GLU A 35 15.70 10.92 -8.74
C GLU A 35 15.49 10.26 -7.37
N ASP A 36 14.22 10.04 -7.00
CA ASP A 36 13.83 9.67 -5.64
C ASP A 36 13.58 8.16 -5.48
N GLY A 37 13.31 7.45 -6.57
CA GLY A 37 12.92 6.03 -6.55
C GLY A 37 11.47 5.77 -6.15
N TYR A 38 10.68 6.83 -5.89
CA TYR A 38 9.26 6.76 -5.54
C TYR A 38 8.49 7.98 -6.03
N LEU A 39 7.16 7.89 -5.98
CA LEU A 39 6.22 9.00 -6.13
C LEU A 39 5.19 8.95 -5.01
N LEU A 40 5.08 10.01 -4.21
CA LEU A 40 3.99 10.17 -3.27
C LEU A 40 2.88 11.01 -3.91
N ILE A 41 1.73 10.39 -4.17
CA ILE A 41 0.58 11.03 -4.80
C ILE A 41 -0.61 10.93 -3.86
N ARG A 42 -1.07 12.08 -3.35
CA ARG A 42 -2.22 12.17 -2.46
C ARG A 42 -3.51 12.31 -3.25
N GLY A 43 -4.57 11.63 -2.83
CA GLY A 43 -5.89 11.79 -3.44
C GLY A 43 -5.99 11.31 -4.89
N LEU A 44 -5.15 10.37 -5.32
CA LEU A 44 -5.25 9.76 -6.65
C LEU A 44 -6.50 8.87 -6.78
N GLN A 45 -6.84 8.14 -5.72
CA GLN A 45 -7.93 7.16 -5.72
C GLN A 45 -9.16 7.71 -4.99
N ASP A 46 -10.35 7.27 -5.39
CA ASP A 46 -11.59 7.59 -4.69
C ASP A 46 -11.58 7.05 -3.25
N THR A 47 -11.62 7.96 -2.29
CA THR A 47 -11.65 7.64 -0.85
C THR A 47 -12.85 6.79 -0.44
N THR A 48 -13.96 6.82 -1.20
CA THR A 48 -15.14 5.96 -0.99
C THR A 48 -14.79 4.51 -1.25
N ASN A 49 -14.11 4.22 -2.37
CA ASN A 49 -13.65 2.87 -2.71
C ASN A 49 -12.65 2.35 -1.65
N VAL A 50 -11.75 3.21 -1.18
CA VAL A 50 -10.80 2.87 -0.11
C VAL A 50 -11.53 2.47 1.18
N LYS A 51 -12.56 3.22 1.58
CA LYS A 51 -13.36 2.91 2.78
C LYS A 51 -14.14 1.61 2.65
N GLU A 52 -14.75 1.35 1.50
CA GLU A 52 -15.45 0.09 1.27
C GLU A 52 -14.50 -1.11 1.26
N ALA A 53 -13.32 -0.98 0.64
CA ALA A 53 -12.29 -2.00 0.70
C ALA A 53 -11.82 -2.24 2.15
N ARG A 54 -11.59 -1.18 2.93
CA ARG A 54 -11.25 -1.27 4.35
C ARG A 54 -12.31 -2.05 5.12
N ARG A 55 -13.59 -1.73 4.94
CA ARG A 55 -14.70 -2.42 5.61
C ARG A 55 -14.68 -3.93 5.32
N VAL A 56 -14.53 -4.32 4.06
CA VAL A 56 -14.45 -5.75 3.67
C VAL A 56 -13.28 -6.47 4.33
N VAL A 57 -12.12 -5.82 4.43
CA VAL A 57 -10.95 -6.39 5.11
C VAL A 57 -11.21 -6.55 6.61
N LEU A 58 -11.78 -5.53 7.27
CA LEU A 58 -12.09 -5.56 8.69
C LEU A 58 -13.15 -6.62 9.03
N GLU A 59 -14.20 -6.76 8.21
CA GLU A 59 -15.21 -7.81 8.37
C GLU A 59 -14.61 -9.21 8.21
N GLU A 60 -13.67 -9.40 7.29
CA GLU A 60 -12.96 -10.69 7.16
C GLU A 60 -12.10 -10.96 8.40
N LEU A 61 -11.39 -9.96 8.93
CA LEU A 61 -10.61 -10.10 10.16
C LEU A 61 -11.50 -10.40 11.36
N ASP A 62 -12.64 -9.73 11.48
CA ASP A 62 -13.63 -9.96 12.54
C ASP A 62 -14.21 -11.38 12.47
N ARG A 63 -14.60 -11.87 11.28
CA ARG A 63 -15.06 -13.26 11.09
C ARG A 63 -14.02 -14.30 11.51
N ASN A 64 -12.74 -13.95 11.53
CA ASN A 64 -11.63 -14.81 11.94
C ASN A 64 -11.15 -14.52 13.39
N ASP A 65 -11.97 -13.83 14.20
CA ASP A 65 -11.69 -13.46 15.58
C ASP A 65 -10.35 -12.73 15.77
N GLN A 66 -9.98 -11.88 14.81
CA GLN A 66 -8.75 -11.07 14.85
C GLN A 66 -8.95 -9.66 15.40
N ILE A 67 -10.20 -9.17 15.46
CA ILE A 67 -10.54 -7.81 15.89
C ILE A 67 -11.09 -7.83 17.31
N ASP A 68 -10.73 -6.81 18.10
CA ASP A 68 -11.31 -6.54 19.41
C ASP A 68 -12.75 -6.02 19.24
N ARG A 69 -13.73 -6.92 19.45
CA ARG A 69 -15.17 -6.61 19.36
C ARG A 69 -15.69 -5.72 20.49
N THR A 70 -14.87 -5.35 21.48
CA THR A 70 -15.25 -4.34 22.48
C THR A 70 -15.09 -2.91 21.96
N ARG A 71 -14.46 -2.74 20.78
CA ARG A 71 -14.26 -1.47 20.08
C ARG A 71 -15.08 -1.46 18.78
N PRO A 72 -15.40 -0.28 18.23
CA PRO A 72 -15.94 -0.18 16.88
C PRO A 72 -15.06 -0.89 15.86
N LEU A 73 -15.67 -1.63 14.92
CA LEU A 73 -14.94 -2.39 13.88
C LEU A 73 -13.97 -1.49 13.11
N ASP A 74 -14.38 -0.26 12.81
CA ASP A 74 -13.61 0.69 11.99
C ASP A 74 -12.30 1.15 12.64
N ASP A 75 -12.19 1.05 13.97
CA ASP A 75 -10.94 1.31 14.70
C ASP A 75 -9.85 0.30 14.33
N GLY A 76 -10.23 -0.90 13.84
CA GLY A 76 -9.28 -1.93 13.39
C GLY A 76 -8.35 -2.46 14.48
N VAL A 77 -8.79 -2.41 15.74
CA VAL A 77 -7.97 -2.84 16.89
C VAL A 77 -7.83 -4.36 16.89
N VAL A 78 -6.58 -4.83 16.96
CA VAL A 78 -6.26 -6.25 17.04
C VAL A 78 -6.71 -6.82 18.39
N ALA A 79 -7.40 -7.97 18.38
CA ALA A 79 -7.84 -8.63 19.60
C ALA A 79 -6.66 -9.08 20.49
N GLU A 80 -6.89 -9.14 21.80
CA GLU A 80 -5.87 -9.56 22.76
C GLU A 80 -5.27 -10.93 22.40
N GLY A 81 -3.94 -11.03 22.40
CA GLY A 81 -3.21 -12.24 22.06
C GLY A 81 -3.18 -12.60 20.56
N LYS A 82 -3.79 -11.79 19.68
CA LYS A 82 -3.70 -11.95 18.22
C LYS A 82 -2.53 -11.14 17.64
N ARG A 83 -2.21 -11.39 16.37
CA ARG A 83 -1.10 -10.75 15.63
C ARG A 83 -1.59 -10.25 14.28
N GLY A 84 -0.73 -9.52 13.57
CA GLY A 84 -0.98 -9.18 12.18
C GLY A 84 -1.18 -10.41 11.31
N ARG A 85 -1.82 -10.22 10.15
CA ARG A 85 -2.07 -11.24 9.15
C ARG A 85 -1.60 -10.78 7.78
N PHE A 86 -0.81 -11.62 7.13
CA PHE A 86 -0.61 -11.50 5.69
C PHE A 86 -1.77 -12.20 4.98
N LEU A 87 -2.55 -11.43 4.23
CA LEU A 87 -3.73 -11.87 3.47
C LEU A 87 -3.43 -11.91 1.96
N GLY A 88 -2.15 -11.83 1.57
CA GLY A 88 -1.76 -11.89 0.17
C GLY A 88 -2.18 -13.20 -0.47
N GLY A 89 -2.78 -13.11 -1.67
CA GLY A 89 -3.31 -14.26 -2.40
C GLY A 89 -4.58 -14.88 -1.80
N SER A 90 -5.09 -14.34 -0.70
CA SER A 90 -6.35 -14.75 -0.08
C SER A 90 -7.52 -14.25 -0.93
N LYS A 91 -7.92 -15.03 -1.95
CA LYS A 91 -8.88 -14.58 -2.97
C LYS A 91 -10.25 -14.19 -2.39
N GLN A 92 -10.65 -14.75 -1.24
CA GLN A 92 -11.91 -14.39 -0.59
C GLN A 92 -12.01 -12.92 -0.17
N VAL A 93 -10.88 -12.23 0.03
CA VAL A 93 -10.84 -10.81 0.39
C VAL A 93 -10.23 -9.98 -0.76
N THR A 94 -9.14 -10.47 -1.36
CA THR A 94 -8.38 -9.74 -2.38
C THR A 94 -9.05 -9.70 -3.77
N HIS A 95 -10.08 -10.50 -4.01
CA HIS A 95 -10.84 -10.50 -5.27
C HIS A 95 -12.31 -10.09 -5.07
N THR A 96 -12.62 -9.47 -3.93
CA THR A 96 -13.90 -8.78 -3.76
C THR A 96 -13.95 -7.56 -4.67
N LYS A 97 -15.16 -7.17 -5.07
CA LYS A 97 -15.35 -6.02 -5.95
C LYS A 97 -14.81 -4.74 -5.30
N GLU A 98 -15.07 -4.57 -4.02
CA GLU A 98 -14.65 -3.43 -3.21
C GLU A 98 -13.13 -3.31 -3.15
N PHE A 99 -12.43 -4.43 -2.96
CA PHE A 99 -10.96 -4.44 -2.95
C PHE A 99 -10.37 -4.16 -4.34
N LEU A 100 -10.91 -4.81 -5.38
CA LEU A 100 -10.44 -4.62 -6.76
C LEU A 100 -10.72 -3.20 -7.28
N ASN A 101 -11.82 -2.57 -6.84
CA ASN A 101 -12.10 -1.16 -7.14
C ASN A 101 -11.03 -0.19 -6.61
N VAL A 102 -10.15 -0.64 -5.72
CA VAL A 102 -8.99 0.12 -5.24
C VAL A 102 -7.75 -0.26 -6.02
N VAL A 103 -7.34 -1.54 -5.95
CA VAL A 103 -6.03 -1.97 -6.46
C VAL A 103 -5.95 -2.09 -7.98
N ASP A 104 -7.10 -2.25 -8.65
CA ASP A 104 -7.24 -2.33 -10.11
C ASP A 104 -8.06 -1.13 -10.62
N SER A 105 -8.12 -0.06 -9.82
CA SER A 105 -8.88 1.14 -10.12
C SER A 105 -8.47 1.78 -11.45
N PRO A 106 -9.42 2.36 -12.22
CA PRO A 106 -9.10 3.12 -13.42
C PRO A 106 -8.05 4.21 -13.18
N GLU A 107 -8.05 4.83 -12.00
CA GLU A 107 -7.10 5.87 -11.60
C GLU A 107 -5.66 5.35 -11.57
N ILE A 108 -5.42 4.17 -10.98
CA ILE A 108 -4.10 3.52 -11.00
C ILE A 108 -3.73 3.10 -12.42
N MET A 109 -4.66 2.44 -13.12
CA MET A 109 -4.37 1.90 -14.45
C MET A 109 -4.04 3.03 -15.44
N ASN A 110 -4.85 4.09 -15.48
CA ASN A 110 -4.61 5.27 -16.33
C ASN A 110 -3.32 5.99 -15.95
N PHE A 111 -3.00 6.10 -14.65
CA PHE A 111 -1.74 6.67 -14.19
C PHE A 111 -0.56 5.92 -14.81
N PHE A 112 -0.54 4.58 -14.73
CA PHE A 112 0.56 3.79 -15.28
C PHE A 112 0.59 3.74 -16.80
N GLU A 113 -0.55 3.79 -17.49
CA GLU A 113 -0.57 3.90 -18.96
C GLU A 113 0.13 5.18 -19.43
N LEU A 114 -0.15 6.31 -18.78
CA LEU A 114 0.51 7.59 -19.04
C LEU A 114 1.99 7.58 -18.64
N PHE A 115 2.29 6.99 -17.48
CA PHE A 115 3.64 6.94 -16.93
C PHE A 115 4.57 6.05 -17.78
N LEU A 116 4.08 4.89 -18.24
CA LEU A 116 4.85 3.90 -19.01
C LEU A 116 4.73 4.04 -20.54
N LYS A 117 3.86 4.95 -21.02
CA LYS A 117 3.62 5.21 -22.44
C LYS A 117 3.16 3.97 -23.21
N GLY A 118 2.22 3.22 -22.64
CA GLY A 118 1.73 2.00 -23.26
C GLY A 118 0.71 1.25 -22.42
N PRO A 119 0.20 0.11 -22.92
CA PRO A 119 -0.72 -0.73 -22.18
C PRO A 119 -0.05 -1.30 -20.93
N VAL A 120 -0.81 -1.39 -19.84
CA VAL A 120 -0.33 -1.87 -18.54
C VAL A 120 -1.18 -3.02 -18.03
N LEU A 121 -0.58 -3.82 -17.15
CA LEU A 121 -1.22 -4.94 -16.49
C LEU A 121 -0.78 -4.95 -15.03
N THR A 122 -1.64 -5.48 -14.19
CA THR A 122 -1.38 -5.72 -12.77
C THR A 122 -1.37 -7.23 -12.50
N PHE A 123 -0.69 -7.65 -11.44
CA PHE A 123 -0.70 -9.06 -11.04
C PHE A 123 -2.08 -9.48 -10.53
N ASP A 124 -2.53 -10.68 -10.89
CA ASP A 124 -3.71 -11.31 -10.27
C ASP A 124 -3.49 -11.53 -8.77
N TYR A 125 -2.26 -11.84 -8.38
CA TYR A 125 -1.88 -11.90 -6.97
C TYR A 125 -1.85 -10.50 -6.37
N LYS A 126 -2.62 -10.27 -5.30
CA LYS A 126 -2.62 -9.00 -4.55
C LYS A 126 -2.01 -9.20 -3.17
N TRP A 127 -1.20 -8.24 -2.74
CA TRP A 127 -0.51 -8.25 -1.44
C TRP A 127 -1.30 -7.42 -0.41
N LEU A 128 -2.27 -8.07 0.26
CA LEU A 128 -2.97 -7.45 1.39
C LEU A 128 -2.23 -7.73 2.71
N ARG A 129 -1.96 -6.67 3.46
CA ARG A 129 -1.32 -6.73 4.78
C ARG A 129 -2.23 -6.10 5.83
N ALA A 130 -2.55 -6.86 6.88
CA ALA A 130 -3.09 -6.35 8.13
C ALA A 130 -1.98 -6.45 9.17
N VAL A 131 -1.26 -5.37 9.42
CA VAL A 131 -0.04 -5.40 10.25
C VAL A 131 -0.41 -5.18 11.71
N GLY A 132 0.02 -6.08 12.59
CA GLY A 132 -0.20 -5.96 14.04
C GLY A 132 0.92 -5.18 14.71
N THR A 133 0.70 -4.77 15.96
CA THR A 133 1.69 -4.03 16.75
C THR A 133 3.01 -4.81 16.85
N GLY A 134 4.11 -4.16 16.44
CA GLY A 134 5.45 -4.75 16.48
C GLY A 134 5.82 -5.64 15.30
N ASP A 135 4.87 -5.92 14.39
CA ASP A 135 5.14 -6.63 13.14
C ASP A 135 5.70 -5.67 12.08
N SER A 136 6.58 -6.17 11.22
CA SER A 136 7.11 -5.39 10.09
C SER A 136 7.59 -6.30 8.96
N THR A 137 7.86 -5.73 7.79
CA THR A 137 8.60 -6.41 6.72
C THR A 137 9.99 -5.77 6.61
N SER A 138 11.04 -6.58 6.65
CA SER A 138 12.41 -6.09 6.49
C SER A 138 12.63 -5.45 5.11
N ALA A 139 13.59 -4.53 5.00
CA ALA A 139 13.98 -3.93 3.72
C ALA A 139 14.31 -5.00 2.67
N HIS A 140 13.75 -4.87 1.47
CA HIS A 140 13.95 -5.76 0.33
C HIS A 140 13.59 -5.05 -0.99
N TYR A 141 13.85 -5.73 -2.12
CA TYR A 141 13.51 -5.24 -3.46
C TYR A 141 12.54 -6.20 -4.14
N ASP A 142 11.35 -5.73 -4.52
CA ASP A 142 10.31 -6.56 -5.15
C ASP A 142 10.74 -7.15 -6.50
N VAL A 143 11.54 -6.41 -7.27
CA VAL A 143 11.97 -6.83 -8.62
C VAL A 143 12.74 -8.16 -8.62
N VAL A 144 13.42 -8.49 -7.53
CA VAL A 144 14.16 -9.76 -7.38
C VAL A 144 13.20 -10.95 -7.38
N TYR A 145 11.96 -10.76 -6.93
CA TYR A 145 10.95 -11.81 -6.81
C TYR A 145 9.93 -11.75 -7.95
N MET A 146 9.60 -10.56 -8.42
CA MET A 146 8.43 -10.30 -9.27
C MET A 146 8.78 -9.79 -10.67
N GLY A 147 10.04 -9.48 -10.95
CA GLY A 147 10.44 -8.80 -12.19
C GLY A 147 10.19 -9.58 -13.46
N ARG A 148 10.20 -10.93 -13.43
CA ARG A 148 10.02 -11.81 -14.61
C ARG A 148 10.79 -11.36 -15.87
N GLY A 149 11.97 -10.75 -15.69
CA GLY A 149 12.84 -10.24 -16.76
C GLY A 149 12.57 -8.80 -17.22
N THR A 150 11.49 -8.15 -16.77
CA THR A 150 11.25 -6.72 -17.04
C THR A 150 11.79 -5.82 -15.93
N ARG A 151 12.20 -4.61 -16.32
CA ARG A 151 12.48 -3.50 -15.39
C ARG A 151 11.33 -2.51 -15.27
N ASN A 152 10.28 -2.67 -16.08
CA ASN A 152 9.06 -1.87 -16.02
C ASN A 152 8.06 -2.50 -15.04
N LEU A 153 8.53 -2.71 -13.80
CA LEU A 153 7.73 -3.23 -12.70
C LEU A 153 7.72 -2.19 -11.58
N TYR A 154 6.53 -1.82 -11.13
CA TYR A 154 6.32 -0.80 -10.11
C TYR A 154 5.35 -1.32 -9.05
N THR A 155 5.61 -0.94 -7.80
CA THR A 155 4.75 -1.28 -6.66
C THR A 155 3.91 -0.07 -6.31
N VAL A 156 2.59 -0.27 -6.21
CA VAL A 156 1.67 0.71 -5.63
C VAL A 156 1.33 0.27 -4.22
N TRP A 157 1.56 1.16 -3.26
CA TRP A 157 1.13 0.97 -1.90
C TRP A 157 -0.03 1.93 -1.61
N THR A 158 -1.22 1.37 -1.39
CA THR A 158 -2.42 2.14 -1.03
C THR A 158 -2.78 1.82 0.43
N PRO A 159 -2.78 2.81 1.33
CA PRO A 159 -3.30 2.61 2.66
C PRO A 159 -4.83 2.49 2.62
N LEU A 160 -5.39 1.52 3.35
CA LEU A 160 -6.84 1.37 3.53
C LEU A 160 -7.34 2.16 4.73
N GLY A 161 -6.98 3.44 4.82
CA GLY A 161 -7.25 4.32 5.97
C GLY A 161 -6.08 5.25 6.25
N ASP A 162 -6.22 6.13 7.24
CA ASP A 162 -5.10 6.98 7.65
C ASP A 162 -4.02 6.15 8.35
N VAL A 163 -2.75 6.43 8.04
CA VAL A 163 -1.59 5.72 8.60
C VAL A 163 -0.61 6.74 9.18
N PRO A 164 -0.78 7.13 10.46
CA PRO A 164 0.19 7.98 11.14
C PRO A 164 1.48 7.19 11.46
N PHE A 165 2.55 7.87 11.86
CA PHE A 165 3.87 7.24 12.06
C PHE A 165 3.84 6.10 13.09
N GLU A 166 3.05 6.23 14.15
CA GLU A 166 2.87 5.22 15.19
C GLU A 166 2.22 3.92 14.67
N MET A 167 1.57 3.94 13.50
CA MET A 167 0.97 2.77 12.87
C MET A 167 1.91 2.07 11.86
N GLY A 168 3.14 2.56 11.69
CA GLY A 168 4.14 1.94 10.82
C GLY A 168 3.82 2.09 9.33
N PRO A 169 3.90 3.32 8.77
CA PRO A 169 3.76 3.53 7.34
C PRO A 169 4.89 2.85 6.55
N LEU A 170 4.76 2.82 5.23
CA LEU A 170 5.86 2.39 4.37
C LEU A 170 7.09 3.29 4.63
N PRO A 171 8.28 2.71 4.89
CA PRO A 171 9.50 3.46 5.19
C PRO A 171 10.10 4.15 3.95
#